data_AF-A0A920HW72-F1
#
_entry.id   AF-A0A920HW72-F1
#
_cell.length_a   1.000
_cell.length_b   1.000
_cell.length_c   1.000
_cell.angle_alpha   90.00
_cell.angle_beta   90.00
_cell.angle_gamma   90.00
#
_symmetry.space_group_name_H-M   'P 1'
#
loop_
_entity.id
_entity.type
_entity.pdbx_description
1 polymer ?
#
loop_
_entity_poly.entity_id
_entity_poly.type
_entity_poly.pdbx_seq_one_letter_code
_entity_poly.pdbx_strand_id
1 'polypeptide(L)'
;MLINEILNLDSSIKLDRYQTHDIELVVDRLTVNEKNKLRLKESLKIALELGDGVVMILEKNNKKIRYLSKLLMCPQTGIAYDNPEPNSFSFNSPKGACKSCNGLGFKLEVDVNKDYTKS
;
A
#
# COMPACT_ATOMS: atom_id res chain seq x y z
N MET A 1 0.92 -8.14 -9.35
CA MET A 1 2.09 -7.82 -8.54
C MET A 1 1.82 -8.45 -7.20
N LEU A 2 2.76 -9.27 -6.77
CA LEU A 2 2.73 -9.93 -5.48
C LEU A 2 4.09 -9.58 -4.92
N ILE A 3 4.13 -8.67 -3.95
CA ILE A 3 5.32 -8.32 -3.16
C ILE A 3 6.60 -8.23 -4.00
N ASN A 4 6.83 -7.07 -4.62
CA ASN A 4 8.02 -6.71 -5.43
C ASN A 4 8.29 -7.54 -6.70
N GLU A 5 7.48 -8.55 -7.02
CA GLU A 5 7.61 -9.31 -8.27
C GLU A 5 6.31 -9.30 -9.08
N ILE A 6 6.44 -9.17 -10.41
CA ILE A 6 5.33 -9.27 -11.34
C ILE A 6 5.28 -10.71 -11.83
N LEU A 7 4.30 -11.47 -11.34
CA LEU A 7 4.05 -12.84 -11.73
C LEU A 7 2.96 -12.90 -12.82
N ASN A 8 3.10 -13.85 -13.74
CA ASN A 8 2.07 -14.14 -14.74
C ASN A 8 0.97 -15.01 -14.12
N LEU A 9 -0.28 -14.74 -14.50
CA LEU A 9 -1.45 -15.47 -14.01
C LEU A 9 -1.44 -16.97 -14.38
N ASP A 10 -0.72 -17.34 -15.44
CA ASP A 10 -0.60 -18.73 -15.90
C ASP A 10 0.30 -19.60 -15.00
N SER A 11 1.06 -18.96 -14.11
CA SER A 11 1.91 -19.68 -13.14
C SER A 11 1.09 -20.09 -11.92
N SER A 12 1.37 -21.28 -11.36
CA SER A 12 0.74 -21.69 -10.11
C SER A 12 1.29 -20.85 -8.95
N ILE A 13 0.59 -19.80 -8.57
CA ILE A 13 0.95 -18.94 -7.45
C ILE A 13 0.50 -19.63 -6.16
N LYS A 14 1.45 -20.05 -5.31
CA LYS A 14 1.17 -20.59 -3.98
C LYS A 14 1.44 -19.50 -2.94
N LEU A 15 0.39 -19.11 -2.23
CA LEU A 15 0.49 -18.18 -1.11
C LEU A 15 0.56 -18.96 0.21
N ASP A 16 1.46 -18.53 1.09
CA ASP A 16 1.57 -19.11 2.43
C ASP A 16 0.39 -18.64 3.30
N ARG A 17 -0.44 -19.57 3.75
CA ARG A 17 -1.61 -19.31 4.61
C ARG A 17 -1.29 -18.61 5.94
N TYR A 18 -0.04 -18.67 6.41
CA TYR A 18 0.37 -18.07 7.69
C TYR A 18 1.02 -16.69 7.53
N GLN A 19 1.10 -16.18 6.31
CA GLN A 19 1.67 -14.87 6.00
C GLN A 19 0.62 -13.95 5.37
N THR A 20 0.73 -12.66 5.67
CA THR A 20 -0.05 -11.62 4.99
C THR A 20 0.51 -11.39 3.60
N HIS A 21 -0.37 -11.37 2.59
CA HIS A 21 0.00 -11.12 1.20
C HIS A 21 -0.67 -9.85 0.70
N ASP A 22 0.10 -8.98 0.06
CA ASP A 22 -0.41 -7.86 -0.70
C ASP A 22 -0.47 -8.27 -2.17
N ILE A 23 -1.67 -8.25 -2.74
CA ILE A 23 -1.95 -8.69 -4.11
C ILE A 23 -2.48 -7.51 -4.90
N GLU A 24 -1.70 -7.06 -5.88
CA GLU A 24 -2.17 -6.06 -6.84
C GLU A 24 -2.34 -6.67 -8.22
N LEU A 25 -3.32 -6.20 -8.99
CA LEU A 25 -3.50 -6.60 -10.38
C LEU A 25 -2.89 -5.55 -11.31
N VAL A 26 -2.00 -5.98 -12.20
CA VAL A 26 -1.48 -5.10 -13.26
C VAL A 26 -2.52 -5.07 -14.38
N VAL A 27 -3.22 -3.94 -14.53
CA VAL A 27 -4.28 -3.79 -15.52
C VAL A 27 -3.73 -3.41 -16.90
N ASP A 28 -2.80 -2.45 -16.96
CA ASP A 28 -2.16 -2.07 -18.22
C ASP A 28 -0.75 -1.49 -17.99
N ARG A 29 0.06 -1.50 -19.04
CA ARG A 29 1.36 -0.83 -19.12
C ARG A 29 1.44 -0.04 -20.43
N LEU A 30 1.35 1.28 -20.31
CA LEU A 30 1.30 2.17 -21.47
C LEU A 30 2.20 3.40 -21.29
N THR A 31 2.52 4.07 -22.40
CA THR A 31 3.16 5.39 -22.40
C THR A 31 2.11 6.49 -22.46
N VAL A 32 2.28 7.54 -21.66
CA VAL A 32 1.34 8.68 -21.63
C VAL A 32 1.58 9.55 -22.85
N ASN A 33 0.63 9.57 -23.78
CA ASN A 33 0.60 10.44 -24.96
C ASN A 33 -0.84 10.58 -25.49
N GLU A 34 -1.08 11.53 -26.40
CA GLU A 34 -2.44 11.77 -26.93
C GLU A 34 -3.03 10.56 -27.68
N LYS A 35 -2.20 9.75 -28.36
CA LYS A 35 -2.67 8.54 -29.07
C LYS A 35 -3.26 7.51 -28.11
N ASN A 36 -2.70 7.41 -26.90
CA ASN A 36 -3.11 6.45 -25.88
C ASN A 36 -4.21 6.97 -24.96
N LYS A 37 -4.74 8.18 -25.18
CA LYS A 37 -5.72 8.82 -24.28
C LYS A 37 -6.99 7.99 -24.07
N LEU A 38 -7.50 7.35 -25.12
CA LEU A 38 -8.68 6.49 -25.03
C LEU A 38 -8.39 5.22 -24.21
N ARG A 39 -7.30 4.52 -24.56
CA ARG A 39 -6.82 3.32 -23.85
C ARG A 39 -6.53 3.61 -22.37
N LEU A 40 -5.94 4.76 -22.06
CA LEU A 40 -5.69 5.18 -20.68
C LEU A 40 -7.01 5.34 -19.91
N LYS A 41 -8.04 5.96 -20.50
CA LYS A 41 -9.36 6.09 -19.87
C LYS A 41 -10.00 4.72 -19.62
N GLU A 42 -9.94 3.82 -20.58
CA GLU A 42 -10.48 2.46 -20.45
C GLU A 42 -9.73 1.67 -19.37
N SER A 43 -8.40 1.73 -19.37
CA SER A 43 -7.56 1.06 -18.37
C SER A 43 -7.83 1.59 -16.97
N LEU A 44 -7.97 2.92 -16.82
CA LEU A 44 -8.33 3.52 -15.53
C LEU A 44 -9.73 3.10 -15.08
N LYS A 45 -10.69 3.00 -16.00
CA LYS A 45 -12.05 2.54 -15.66
C LYS A 45 -12.01 1.11 -15.13
N ILE A 46 -11.34 0.20 -15.83
CA ILE A 46 -11.20 -1.21 -15.43
C ILE A 46 -10.47 -1.31 -14.09
N ALA A 47 -9.36 -0.57 -13.92
CA ALA A 47 -8.59 -0.59 -12.68
C ALA A 47 -9.40 -0.11 -11.48
N LEU A 48 -10.20 0.96 -11.65
CA LEU A 48 -11.08 1.46 -10.60
C LEU A 48 -12.26 0.52 -10.32
N GLU A 49 -12.75 -0.23 -11.32
CA GLU A 49 -13.80 -1.24 -11.10
C GLU A 49 -13.26 -2.48 -10.36
N LEU A 50 -12.07 -2.96 -10.72
CA LEU A 50 -11.44 -4.13 -10.08
C LEU A 50 -10.81 -3.82 -8.72
N GLY A 51 -10.40 -2.57 -8.48
CA GLY A 51 -9.79 -2.10 -7.24
C GLY A 51 -10.76 -1.40 -6.29
N ASP A 52 -12.06 -1.65 -6.39
CA ASP A 52 -13.11 -1.06 -5.54
C ASP A 52 -13.02 0.46 -5.40
N GLY A 53 -12.79 1.13 -6.52
CA GLY A 53 -12.68 2.59 -6.61
C GLY A 53 -11.28 3.13 -6.34
N VAL A 54 -10.27 2.28 -6.11
CA VAL A 54 -8.87 2.65 -5.90
C VAL A 54 -8.03 2.19 -7.09
N VAL A 55 -7.05 3.00 -7.49
CA VAL A 55 -6.05 2.64 -8.50
C VAL A 55 -4.65 3.04 -8.06
N MET A 56 -3.70 2.15 -8.32
CA MET A 56 -2.27 2.38 -8.10
C MET A 56 -1.58 2.70 -9.43
N ILE A 57 -0.77 3.76 -9.44
CA ILE A 57 0.05 4.16 -10.59
C ILE A 57 1.51 4.04 -10.21
N LEU A 58 2.26 3.27 -11.01
CA LEU A 58 3.71 3.11 -10.90
C LEU A 58 4.38 3.67 -12.15
N GLU A 59 5.25 4.67 -11.97
CA GLU A 59 6.02 5.25 -13.06
C GLU A 59 7.25 4.38 -13.38
N LYS A 60 7.56 4.21 -14.67
CA LYS A 60 8.68 3.34 -15.11
C LYS A 60 10.03 3.72 -14.50
N ASN A 61 10.31 5.02 -14.40
CA ASN A 61 11.61 5.54 -13.97
C ASN A 61 11.60 6.02 -12.51
N ASN A 62 10.44 5.97 -11.84
CA ASN A 62 10.27 6.46 -10.50
C ASN A 62 9.53 5.41 -9.68
N LYS A 63 10.21 4.84 -8.67
CA LYS A 63 9.60 3.85 -7.76
C LYS A 63 8.54 4.45 -6.83
N LYS A 64 8.22 5.74 -6.97
CA LYS A 64 7.16 6.40 -6.22
C LYS A 64 5.80 5.92 -6.71
N ILE A 65 5.14 5.16 -5.86
CA ILE A 65 3.75 4.73 -6.05
C ILE A 65 2.83 5.93 -5.78
N ARG A 66 1.82 6.10 -6.65
CA ARG A 66 0.74 7.07 -6.45
C ARG A 66 -0.59 6.35 -6.42
N TYR A 67 -1.39 6.64 -5.41
CA TYR A 67 -2.75 6.15 -5.32
C TYR A 67 -3.72 7.24 -5.79
N LEU A 68 -4.73 6.84 -6.54
CA LEU A 68 -5.90 7.66 -6.84
C LEU A 68 -7.12 6.88 -6.38
N SER A 69 -8.10 7.57 -5.82
CA SER A 69 -9.33 6.95 -5.38
C SER A 69 -10.53 7.79 -5.79
N LYS A 70 -11.63 7.11 -6.15
CA LYS A 70 -12.96 7.72 -6.27
C LYS A 70 -13.59 7.99 -4.89
N LEU A 71 -13.02 7.43 -3.82
CA LEU A 71 -13.45 7.57 -2.43
C LEU A 71 -12.64 8.68 -1.71
N LEU A 72 -12.61 8.67 -0.37
CA LEU A 72 -11.94 9.63 0.51
C LEU A 72 -10.50 9.95 0.05
N MET A 73 -10.35 10.99 -0.76
CA MET A 73 -9.08 11.51 -1.24
C MET A 73 -9.01 12.98 -0.80
N CYS A 74 -7.89 13.38 -0.20
CA CYS A 74 -7.72 14.78 0.17
C CYS A 74 -7.42 15.60 -1.11
N PRO A 75 -8.30 16.54 -1.52
CA PRO A 75 -8.11 17.29 -2.76
C PRO A 75 -6.94 18.28 -2.69
N GLN A 76 -6.50 18.68 -1.49
CA GLN A 76 -5.36 19.59 -1.31
C GLN A 76 -4.00 18.89 -1.33
N THR A 77 -3.89 17.73 -0.68
CA THR A 77 -2.61 17.00 -0.56
C THR A 77 -2.45 15.92 -1.62
N GLY A 78 -3.53 15.52 -2.29
CA GLY A 78 -3.54 14.44 -3.27
C GLY A 78 -3.29 13.06 -2.66
N ILE A 79 -3.36 12.95 -1.33
CA ILE A 79 -3.21 11.68 -0.62
C ILE A 79 -4.54 10.93 -0.78
N ALA A 80 -4.49 9.82 -1.50
CA ALA A 80 -5.51 8.78 -1.44
C ALA A 80 -5.10 7.81 -0.32
N TYR A 81 -6.05 7.49 0.55
CA TYR A 81 -5.86 6.46 1.56
C TYR A 81 -6.08 5.09 0.94
N ASP A 82 -5.28 4.12 1.35
CA ASP A 82 -5.55 2.72 1.03
C ASP A 82 -6.91 2.33 1.61
N ASN A 83 -7.57 1.36 0.97
CA ASN A 83 -8.83 0.86 1.50
C ASN A 83 -8.57 0.28 2.91
N PRO A 84 -9.37 0.64 3.92
CA PRO A 84 -9.17 0.16 5.28
C PRO A 84 -9.33 -1.37 5.37
N GLU A 85 -8.21 -2.07 5.43
CA GLU A 85 -8.14 -3.52 5.68
C GLU A 85 -8.10 -3.81 7.20
N PRO A 86 -8.58 -4.98 7.68
CA PRO A 86 -8.56 -5.31 9.11
C PRO A 86 -7.16 -5.23 9.75
N ASN A 87 -6.12 -5.58 9.01
CA ASN A 87 -4.73 -5.48 9.47
C ASN A 87 -4.27 -4.02 9.64
N SER A 88 -4.75 -3.08 8.82
CA SER A 88 -4.44 -1.65 8.93
C SER A 88 -4.88 -1.04 10.27
N PHE A 89 -5.81 -1.68 11.00
CA PHE A 89 -6.22 -1.29 12.35
C PHE A 89 -5.64 -2.18 13.45
N SER A 90 -4.87 -3.21 13.08
CA SER A 90 -4.22 -4.10 14.03
C SER A 90 -2.85 -3.56 14.40
N PHE A 91 -2.72 -3.10 15.65
CA PHE A 91 -1.43 -2.73 16.24
C PHE A 91 -0.45 -3.92 16.33
N ASN A 92 -0.96 -5.15 16.22
CA ASN A 92 -0.15 -6.37 16.16
C ASN A 92 0.36 -6.68 14.75
N SER A 93 -0.07 -5.93 13.73
CA SER A 93 0.41 -6.10 12.36
C SER A 93 1.39 -4.99 11.98
N PRO A 94 2.42 -5.27 11.16
CA PRO A 94 3.33 -4.23 10.69
C PRO A 94 2.64 -3.07 9.94
N LYS A 95 1.52 -3.35 9.25
CA LYS A 95 0.72 -2.34 8.53
C LYS A 95 0.00 -1.37 9.48
N GLY A 96 -0.61 -1.87 10.54
CA GLY A 96 -1.34 -1.07 11.53
C GLY A 96 -0.50 -0.59 12.71
N ALA A 97 0.69 -1.15 12.92
CA ALA A 97 1.57 -0.79 14.02
C ALA A 97 2.19 0.60 13.81
N CYS A 98 2.16 1.41 14.86
CA CYS A 98 2.88 2.67 14.86
C CYS A 98 4.40 2.42 14.76
N LYS A 99 5.06 2.97 13.74
CA LYS A 99 6.50 2.78 13.47
C LYS A 99 7.42 3.23 14.60
N SER A 100 6.95 4.11 15.47
CA SER A 100 7.77 4.64 16.56
C SER A 100 7.77 3.72 17.78
N CYS A 101 6.69 2.99 18.05
CA CYS A 101 6.55 2.12 19.21
C CYS A 101 6.24 0.65 18.86
N ASN A 102 6.28 0.31 17.57
CA ASN A 102 5.91 -1.00 17.03
C ASN A 102 4.57 -1.53 17.56
N GLY A 103 3.59 -0.64 17.71
CA GLY A 103 2.25 -1.01 18.19
C GLY A 103 2.11 -1.23 19.70
N LEU A 104 3.18 -1.05 20.49
CA LEU A 104 3.14 -1.22 21.95
C LEU A 104 2.43 -0.07 22.68
N GLY A 105 2.36 1.11 22.07
CA GLY A 105 1.75 2.30 22.67
C GLY A 105 2.64 3.05 23.67
N PHE A 106 3.80 2.50 24.03
CA PHE A 106 4.79 3.14 24.89
C PHE A 106 6.22 2.90 24.38
N LYS A 107 7.16 3.72 24.85
CA LYS A 107 8.61 3.52 24.66
C LYS A 107 9.26 3.40 26.02
N LEU A 108 10.21 2.48 26.13
CA LEU A 108 11.08 2.39 27.29
C LEU A 108 12.23 3.36 27.07
N GLU A 109 12.17 4.50 27.74
CA GLU A 109 13.24 5.49 27.76
C GLU A 109 13.95 5.43 29.12
N VAL A 110 15.26 5.66 29.10
CA VAL A 110 16.05 5.68 30.34
C VAL A 110 15.65 6.91 31.14
N ASP A 111 15.10 6.68 32.32
CA ASP A 111 14.81 7.76 33.26
C ASP A 111 16.13 8.25 33.87
N VAL A 112 16.54 9.46 33.48
CA VAL A 112 17.80 10.10 33.93
C VAL A 112 17.78 10.52 35.40
N ASN A 113 16.60 10.56 36.03
CA ASN A 113 16.46 10.90 37.44
C ASN A 113 16.41 9.67 38.36
N LYS A 114 16.41 8.47 37.77
CA LYS A 114 16.34 7.22 38.51
C LYS A 114 17.76 6.72 38.80
N ASP A 115 18.11 6.65 40.07
CA ASP A 115 19.42 6.18 40.50
C ASP A 115 19.47 4.64 40.39
N TYR A 116 20.09 4.13 39.32
CA TYR A 116 20.19 2.68 39.04
C TYR A 116 21.25 1.96 39.89
N THR A 117 21.85 2.64 40.86
CA THR A 117 22.99 2.17 41.66
C THR A 117 22.61 1.58 43.03
N LYS A 118 21.32 1.58 43.39
CA LYS A 118 20.82 0.91 44.60
C LYS A 118 20.25 -0.47 44.26
N SER A 119 21.10 -1.49 44.39
CA SER A 119 20.74 -2.92 44.49
C SER A 119 20.63 -3.35 45.95
#